data_AF-A0A8T1U8Q3-F1
#
_entry.id   AF-A0A8T1U8Q3-F1
#
_cell.length_a   1.000
_cell.length_b   1.000
_cell.length_c   1.000
_cell.angle_alpha   90.00
_cell.angle_beta   90.00
_cell.angle_gamma   90.00
#
_symmetry.space_group_name_H-M   'P 1'
#
loop_
_entity.id
_entity.type
_entity.pdbx_description
1 polymer ?
#
loop_
_entity_poly.entity_id
_entity_poly.type
_entity_poly.pdbx_seq_one_letter_code
_entity_poly.pdbx_strand_id
1 'polypeptide(L)'
;MVALVFVQELIPLQDLHEGWQANYGLWIRTAVMVGISTHAIVVQMTYLIDDLTVSVSQMLQLYVLVPSIVVGLAMVVTEYLVFPIPFFVLLAMPMFFFLLVISLRVVLGSR
;
A
#
# COMPACT_ATOMS: atom_id res chain seq x y z
N MET A 1 -6.92 0.53 13.62
CA MET A 1 -6.00 -0.27 12.78
C MET A 1 -6.18 -1.76 12.98
N VAL A 2 -6.12 -2.30 14.21
CA VAL A 2 -6.31 -3.74 14.49
C VAL A 2 -7.62 -4.31 13.92
N ALA A 3 -8.75 -3.61 14.10
CA ALA A 3 -10.02 -4.06 13.54
C ALA A 3 -10.02 -4.19 12.00
N LEU A 4 -9.36 -3.26 11.29
CA LEU A 4 -9.24 -3.35 9.82
C LEU A 4 -8.42 -4.56 9.39
N VAL A 5 -7.38 -4.90 10.14
CA VAL A 5 -6.55 -6.10 9.90
C VAL A 5 -7.35 -7.39 10.08
N PHE A 6 -8.29 -7.44 11.03
CA PHE A 6 -9.16 -8.60 11.18
C PHE A 6 -10.31 -8.63 10.17
N VAL A 7 -10.89 -7.47 9.85
CA VAL A 7 -11.99 -7.39 8.86
C VAL A 7 -11.54 -7.81 7.48
N GLN A 8 -10.30 -7.51 7.08
CA GLN A 8 -9.80 -7.97 5.78
C GLN A 8 -9.64 -9.50 5.68
N GLU A 9 -9.57 -10.23 6.81
CA GLU A 9 -9.53 -11.70 6.81
C GLU A 9 -10.86 -12.30 6.35
N LEU A 10 -11.94 -11.52 6.40
CA LEU A 10 -13.26 -11.91 5.87
C LEU A 10 -13.32 -11.85 4.34
N ILE A 11 -12.32 -11.26 3.69
CA ILE A 11 -12.25 -11.17 2.23
C ILE A 11 -11.63 -12.48 1.70
N PRO A 12 -12.40 -13.31 0.98
CA PRO A 12 -11.91 -14.60 0.53
C PRO A 12 -10.80 -14.41 -0.52
N LEU A 13 -9.79 -15.27 -0.45
CA LEU A 13 -8.81 -15.42 -1.52
C LEU A 13 -9.37 -16.35 -2.59
N GLN A 14 -9.12 -16.02 -3.85
CA GLN A 14 -9.50 -16.84 -4.99
C GLN A 14 -8.41 -17.88 -5.26
N ASP A 15 -8.74 -18.91 -6.05
CA ASP A 15 -7.75 -19.89 -6.49
C ASP A 15 -6.64 -19.18 -7.27
N LEU A 16 -5.39 -19.51 -6.96
CA LEU A 16 -4.22 -18.92 -7.59
C LEU A 16 -4.09 -19.37 -9.05
N HIS A 17 -4.64 -20.54 -9.41
CA HIS A 17 -4.64 -21.06 -10.77
C HIS A 17 -5.53 -20.27 -11.73
N GLU A 18 -6.50 -19.50 -11.21
CA GLU A 18 -7.33 -18.59 -12.00
C GLU A 18 -6.60 -17.30 -12.42
N GLY A 19 -5.35 -17.14 -11.96
CA GLY A 19 -4.49 -16.03 -12.33
C GLY A 19 -4.76 -14.74 -11.54
N TRP A 20 -3.95 -13.72 -11.83
CA TRP A 20 -3.91 -12.49 -11.06
C TRP A 20 -5.18 -11.63 -11.21
N GLN A 21 -5.84 -11.73 -12.37
CA GLN A 21 -7.04 -10.95 -12.72
C GLN A 21 -8.25 -11.39 -11.89
N ALA A 22 -8.37 -12.68 -11.58
CA ALA A 22 -9.45 -13.23 -10.77
C ALA A 22 -9.26 -12.94 -9.27
N ASN A 23 -8.02 -12.67 -8.82
CA ASN A 23 -7.66 -12.63 -7.41
C ASN A 23 -7.91 -11.26 -6.73
N TYR A 24 -9.14 -10.76 -6.81
CA TYR A 24 -9.52 -9.47 -6.20
C TYR A 24 -9.30 -9.42 -4.68
N GLY A 25 -9.43 -10.56 -4.01
CA GLY A 25 -9.22 -10.67 -2.55
C GLY A 25 -7.78 -10.34 -2.17
N LEU A 26 -6.81 -10.88 -2.91
CA LEU A 26 -5.39 -10.56 -2.71
C LEU A 26 -5.13 -9.06 -2.86
N TRP A 27 -5.71 -8.42 -3.88
CA TRP A 27 -5.49 -7.00 -4.16
C TRP A 27 -6.10 -6.10 -3.10
N ILE A 28 -7.33 -6.38 -2.63
CA ILE A 28 -7.96 -5.59 -1.58
C ILE A 28 -7.19 -5.72 -0.27
N ARG A 29 -6.80 -6.93 0.13
CA ARG A 29 -6.03 -7.17 1.36
C ARG A 29 -4.67 -6.49 1.30
N THR A 30 -4.01 -6.54 0.14
CA THR A 30 -2.75 -5.81 -0.10
C THR A 30 -2.95 -4.31 0.01
N ALA A 31 -4.00 -3.74 -0.58
CA ALA A 31 -4.30 -2.31 -0.49
C ALA A 31 -4.52 -1.88 0.97
N VAL A 32 -5.28 -2.65 1.75
CA VAL A 32 -5.52 -2.38 3.18
C VAL A 32 -4.20 -2.42 3.97
N MET A 33 -3.39 -3.45 3.77
CA MET A 33 -2.09 -3.57 4.46
C MET A 33 -1.14 -2.41 4.12
N VAL A 34 -1.06 -2.01 2.84
CA VAL A 34 -0.25 -0.87 2.41
C VAL A 34 -0.79 0.43 3.03
N GLY A 35 -2.11 0.65 3.03
CA GLY A 35 -2.70 1.87 3.59
C GLY A 35 -2.46 2.01 5.09
N ILE A 36 -2.63 0.91 5.84
CA ILE A 36 -2.32 0.83 7.26
C ILE A 36 -0.82 1.12 7.48
N SER A 37 0.06 0.55 6.67
CA SER A 37 1.50 0.76 6.76
C SER A 37 1.90 2.22 6.47
N THR A 38 1.32 2.82 5.42
CA THR A 38 1.48 4.25 5.10
C THR A 38 1.06 5.12 6.28
N HIS A 39 -0.14 4.91 6.82
CA HIS A 39 -0.61 5.67 7.99
C HIS A 39 0.34 5.52 9.18
N ALA A 40 0.75 4.30 9.50
CA ALA A 40 1.65 4.04 10.62
C ALA A 40 3.00 4.77 10.45
N ILE A 41 3.60 4.71 9.26
CA ILE A 41 4.87 5.36 8.97
C ILE A 41 4.72 6.88 9.01
N VAL A 42 3.69 7.45 8.39
CA VAL A 42 3.49 8.91 8.38
C VAL A 42 3.25 9.44 9.79
N VAL A 43 2.46 8.73 10.61
CA VAL A 43 2.28 9.08 12.02
C VAL A 43 3.61 9.00 12.77
N GLN A 44 4.40 7.94 12.59
CA GLN A 44 5.74 7.86 13.19
C GLN A 44 6.61 9.04 12.74
N MET A 45 6.62 9.40 11.46
CA MET A 45 7.37 10.54 10.95
C MET A 45 6.99 11.84 11.66
N THR A 46 5.71 12.09 11.92
CA THR A 46 5.27 13.30 12.66
C THR A 46 5.75 13.36 14.11
N TYR A 47 6.13 12.22 14.69
CA TYR A 47 6.72 12.17 16.03
C TYR A 47 8.26 12.16 16.02
N LEU A 48 8.90 11.76 14.91
CA LEU A 48 10.36 11.65 14.79
C LEU A 48 11.00 12.87 14.13
N ILE A 49 10.26 13.63 13.32
CA ILE A 49 10.75 14.78 12.58
C ILE A 49 10.11 16.03 13.18
N ASP A 50 10.94 16.88 13.79
CA ASP A 50 10.50 18.16 14.33
C ASP A 50 9.86 19.02 13.23
N ASP A 51 8.82 19.78 13.59
CA ASP A 51 8.05 20.66 12.70
C ASP A 51 7.32 19.97 11.51
N LEU A 52 7.31 18.64 11.44
CA LEU A 52 6.52 17.91 10.44
C LEU A 52 5.06 17.77 10.87
N THR A 53 4.21 18.67 10.37
CA THR A 53 2.75 18.58 10.54
C THR A 53 2.08 18.03 9.28
N VAL A 54 1.32 16.95 9.42
CA VAL A 54 0.50 16.39 8.33
C VAL A 54 -0.97 16.63 8.63
N SER A 55 -1.68 17.33 7.75
CA SER A 55 -3.12 17.54 7.91
C SER A 55 -3.92 16.26 7.68
N VAL A 56 -5.13 16.17 8.22
CA VAL A 56 -6.04 15.03 8.01
C VAL A 56 -6.32 14.80 6.53
N SER A 57 -6.47 15.87 5.74
CA SER A 57 -6.68 15.77 4.29
C SER A 57 -5.46 15.16 3.57
N GLN A 58 -4.24 15.58 3.94
CA GLN A 58 -3.01 15.02 3.38
C GLN A 58 -2.81 13.57 3.78
N MET A 59 -3.11 13.22 5.03
CA MET A 59 -3.08 11.84 5.51
C MET A 59 -4.06 10.96 4.71
N LEU A 60 -5.30 11.43 4.48
CA LEU A 60 -6.29 10.68 3.71
C LEU A 60 -5.86 10.51 2.24
N GLN A 61 -5.27 11.55 1.64
CA GLN A 61 -4.71 11.46 0.30
C GLN A 61 -3.60 10.40 0.22
N LEU A 62 -2.65 10.40 1.16
CA LEU A 62 -1.59 9.38 1.21
C LEU A 62 -2.14 7.98 1.44
N TYR A 63 -3.15 7.85 2.32
CA TYR A 63 -3.81 6.58 2.66
C TYR A 63 -4.52 5.95 1.46
N VAL A 64 -4.97 6.73 0.48
CA VAL A 64 -5.62 6.23 -0.74
C VAL A 64 -4.63 6.10 -1.89
N LEU A 65 -3.77 7.10 -2.08
CA LEU A 65 -2.87 7.20 -3.24
C LEU A 65 -1.80 6.10 -3.22
N VAL A 66 -1.10 5.93 -2.08
CA VAL A 66 0.03 5.00 -2.00
C VAL A 66 -0.41 3.55 -2.24
N PRO A 67 -1.48 3.03 -1.58
CA PRO A 67 -1.95 1.68 -1.86
C PRO A 67 -2.42 1.47 -3.29
N SER A 68 -3.11 2.46 -3.88
CA SER A 68 -3.62 2.36 -5.24
C SER A 68 -2.48 2.20 -6.25
N ILE A 69 -1.41 3.00 -6.11
CA ILE A 69 -0.25 2.90 -7.02
C ILE A 69 0.52 1.60 -6.79
N VAL A 70 0.75 1.20 -5.52
CA VAL A 70 1.46 -0.05 -5.21
C VAL A 70 0.72 -1.26 -5.77
N VAL A 71 -0.59 -1.35 -5.56
CA VAL A 71 -1.41 -2.47 -6.06
C VAL A 71 -1.48 -2.43 -7.58
N GLY A 72 -1.68 -1.27 -8.20
CA GLY A 72 -1.70 -1.14 -9.65
C GLY A 72 -0.39 -1.58 -10.30
N LEU A 73 0.76 -1.16 -9.75
CA LEU A 73 2.07 -1.61 -10.23
C LEU A 73 2.29 -3.10 -9.97
N ALA A 74 1.87 -3.64 -8.83
CA ALA A 74 1.95 -5.06 -8.56
C ALA A 74 1.14 -5.89 -9.57
N MET A 75 -0.07 -5.42 -9.95
CA MET A 75 -0.90 -6.04 -10.99
C MET A 75 -0.20 -6.01 -12.36
N VAL A 76 0.42 -4.88 -12.72
CA VAL A 76 1.21 -4.76 -13.96
C VAL A 76 2.41 -5.70 -13.92
N VAL A 77 3.12 -5.79 -12.80
CA VAL A 77 4.24 -6.73 -12.64
C VAL A 77 3.74 -8.16 -12.80
N THR A 78 2.63 -8.55 -12.19
CA THR A 78 2.08 -9.91 -12.34
C THR A 78 1.65 -10.26 -13.76
N GLU A 79 1.38 -9.28 -14.62
CA GLU A 79 1.09 -9.53 -16.03
C GLU A 79 2.35 -9.94 -16.81
N TYR A 80 3.51 -9.39 -16.45
CA TYR A 80 4.79 -9.68 -17.13
C TYR A 80 5.64 -10.74 -16.42
N LEU A 81 5.33 -11.04 -15.16
CA LEU A 81 5.98 -12.04 -14.31
C LEU A 81 5.02 -13.20 -14.03
N VAL A 82 5.46 -14.15 -13.20
CA VAL A 82 4.62 -15.27 -12.75
C VAL A 82 3.66 -14.82 -11.64
N PHE A 83 2.46 -15.41 -11.63
CA PHE A 83 1.51 -15.30 -10.54
C PHE A 83 1.36 -16.64 -9.80
N PRO A 84 1.41 -16.66 -8.45
CA PRO A 84 1.73 -15.54 -7.56
C PRO A 84 3.21 -15.15 -7.64
N ILE A 85 3.53 -13.89 -7.32
CA ILE A 85 4.92 -13.39 -7.31
C ILE A 85 5.71 -14.11 -6.19
N PRO A 86 6.80 -14.82 -6.51
CA PRO A 86 7.68 -15.39 -5.51
C PRO A 86 8.27 -14.28 -4.65
N PHE A 87 8.20 -14.43 -3.32
CA PHE A 87 8.69 -13.43 -2.36
C PHE A 87 8.08 -12.02 -2.55
N PHE A 88 6.77 -11.93 -2.82
CA PHE A 88 6.05 -10.68 -3.06
C PHE A 88 6.45 -9.52 -2.14
N VAL A 89 6.57 -9.76 -0.83
CA VAL A 89 6.95 -8.72 0.15
C VAL A 89 8.34 -8.14 -0.13
N LEU A 90 9.32 -8.96 -0.51
CA LEU A 90 10.67 -8.49 -0.84
C LEU A 90 10.67 -7.60 -2.09
N LEU A 91 9.81 -7.89 -3.06
CA LEU A 91 9.66 -7.06 -4.25
C LEU A 91 8.87 -5.77 -3.95
N ALA A 92 7.80 -5.88 -3.15
CA ALA A 92 6.89 -4.78 -2.86
C ALA A 92 7.47 -3.75 -1.90
N MET A 93 8.33 -4.14 -0.95
CA MET A 93 8.87 -3.22 0.06
C MET A 93 9.70 -2.07 -0.53
N PRO A 94 10.71 -2.30 -1.39
CA PRO A 94 11.46 -1.21 -2.02
C PRO A 94 10.56 -0.28 -2.84
N MET A 95 9.63 -0.87 -3.60
CA MET A 95 8.65 -0.12 -4.40
C MET A 95 7.77 0.77 -3.51
N PHE A 96 7.27 0.21 -2.40
CA PHE A 96 6.45 0.92 -1.44
C PHE A 96 7.17 2.13 -0.85
N PHE A 97 8.40 1.98 -0.35
CA PHE A 97 9.16 3.10 0.22
C PHE A 97 9.46 4.18 -0.82
N PHE A 98 9.85 3.78 -2.03
CA PHE A 98 10.10 4.73 -3.12
C PHE A 98 8.85 5.54 -3.46
N LEU A 99 7.70 4.87 -3.63
CA LEU A 99 6.42 5.52 -3.90
C LEU A 99 5.93 6.37 -2.74
N LEU A 100 6.16 5.95 -1.50
CA LEU A 100 5.80 6.72 -0.31
C LEU A 100 6.58 8.03 -0.28
N VAL A 101 7.89 8.01 -0.53
CA VAL A 101 8.72 9.23 -0.58
C VAL A 101 8.24 10.18 -1.66
N ILE A 102 7.96 9.69 -2.86
CA ILE A 102 7.41 10.51 -3.96
C ILE A 102 6.04 11.07 -3.57
N SER A 103 5.16 10.23 -3.04
CA SER A 103 3.80 10.63 -2.66
C SER A 103 3.82 11.68 -1.55
N LEU A 104 4.71 11.54 -0.57
CA LEU A 104 4.94 12.52 0.47
C LEU A 104 5.37 13.87 -0.11
N ARG A 105 6.33 13.88 -1.05
CA ARG A 105 6.75 15.10 -1.75
C ARG A 105 5.61 15.76 -2.51
N VAL A 106 4.79 14.96 -3.20
CA VAL A 106 3.65 15.46 -3.99
C VAL A 106 2.54 16.02 -3.09
N VAL A 107 2.21 15.33 -2.00
CA VAL A 107 1.07 15.69 -1.12
C VAL A 107 1.42 16.79 -0.11
N LEU A 108 2.64 16.78 0.44
CA LEU A 108 3.11 17.78 1.39
C LEU A 108 3.64 19.04 0.69
N GLY A 109 3.99 18.94 -0.59
CA GLY A 109 4.60 20.00 -1.39
C GLY A 109 6.08 20.21 -1.09
N SER A 110 6.71 21.16 -1.78
CA SER A 110 8.05 21.64 -1.44
C SER A 110 7.94 22.61 -0.27
N ARG A 111 8.00 22.09 0.96
CA ARG A 111 8.54 22.89 2.07
C ARG A 111 10.05 22.70 2.11
#